data_AF-A3GEY8-F1
#
_entry.id   AF-A3GEY8-F1
#
_cell.length_a   1.000
_cell.length_b   1.000
_cell.length_c   1.000
_cell.angle_alpha   90.00
_cell.angle_beta   90.00
_cell.angle_gamma   90.00
#
_symmetry.space_group_name_H-M   'P 1'
#
loop_
_entity.id
_entity.type
_entity.pdbx_description
1 polymer ?
#
loop_
_entity_poly.entity_id
_entity_poly.type
_entity_poly.pdbx_seq_one_letter_code
_entity_poly.pdbx_strand_id
1 'polypeptide(L)'
;MDSIFVSARASLLELQDEREIVIRNCRDITAYSKKIIFSGQRIKAVPIRSGNYKEIKTNFSIIALRLAQVNESYIASAQKGSLRGTIASACEELIEALTFIYYVGNKKLLSYEKMVEIIKGMIRANTGNNIDELILDKALKACVYDDEQELEEVEVDVELAIIDRPDYFMGLFDLTGEIMRFTITNLQDYRSELDSGFTFENYTFMKALYAEVCSFLNKYPKLSVYKGEWSNRHDPKGASVLRKKLEVFKQSLSKVEKSLFQVLVRGKEEVSLQDIN
;
A
#
# COMPACT_ATOMS: atom_id res chain seq x y z
N MET A 1 -1.96 22.92 -46.02
CA MET A 1 -2.08 23.30 -44.58
C MET A 1 -2.79 22.20 -43.81
N ASP A 2 -3.85 21.60 -44.36
CA ASP A 2 -4.61 20.50 -43.75
C ASP A 2 -3.81 19.21 -43.49
N SER A 3 -2.78 18.90 -44.28
CA SER A 3 -1.97 17.69 -44.11
C SER A 3 -1.25 17.63 -42.76
N ILE A 4 -0.80 18.78 -42.25
CA ILE A 4 -0.15 18.89 -40.93
C ILE A 4 -1.15 18.56 -39.82
N PHE A 5 -2.39 19.08 -39.92
CA PHE A 5 -3.43 18.84 -38.92
C PHE A 5 -3.93 17.40 -38.94
N VAL A 6 -3.99 16.75 -40.12
CA VAL A 6 -4.35 15.34 -40.23
C VAL A 6 -3.30 14.45 -39.56
N SER A 7 -2.01 14.68 -39.85
CA SER A 7 -0.92 13.93 -39.21
C SER A 7 -0.87 14.17 -37.71
N ALA A 8 -1.00 15.43 -37.26
CA ALA A 8 -0.99 15.77 -35.84
C ALA A 8 -2.17 15.13 -35.11
N ARG A 9 -3.37 15.12 -35.71
CA ARG A 9 -4.55 14.44 -35.14
C ARG A 9 -4.32 12.95 -34.99
N ALA A 10 -3.77 12.28 -36.01
CA ALA A 10 -3.48 10.84 -35.94
C ALA A 10 -2.54 10.53 -34.77
N SER A 11 -1.43 11.26 -34.65
CA SER A 11 -0.49 11.08 -33.53
C SER A 11 -1.15 11.36 -32.18
N LEU A 12 -1.96 12.42 -32.05
CA LEU A 12 -2.65 12.71 -30.79
C LEU A 12 -3.66 11.63 -30.39
N LEU A 13 -4.31 10.98 -31.36
CA LEU A 13 -5.22 9.86 -31.09
C LEU A 13 -4.46 8.63 -30.59
N GLU A 14 -3.34 8.27 -31.22
CA GLU A 14 -2.48 7.17 -30.75
C GLU A 14 -2.00 7.41 -29.32
N LEU A 15 -1.51 8.63 -29.04
CA LEU A 15 -1.08 9.07 -27.72
C LEU A 15 -2.20 9.03 -26.68
N GLN A 16 -3.44 9.28 -27.08
CA GLN A 16 -4.61 9.21 -26.20
C GLN A 16 -5.02 7.75 -25.96
N ASP A 17 -4.98 6.89 -26.98
CA ASP A 17 -5.31 5.47 -26.87
C ASP A 17 -4.33 4.75 -25.92
N GLU A 18 -3.01 5.01 -26.06
CA GLU A 18 -1.99 4.53 -25.12
C GLU A 18 -2.31 4.92 -23.67
N ARG A 19 -2.68 6.20 -23.47
CA ARG A 19 -3.01 6.74 -22.16
C ARG A 19 -4.25 6.08 -21.57
N GLU A 20 -5.30 5.85 -22.36
CA GLU A 20 -6.52 5.17 -21.90
C GLU A 20 -6.28 3.73 -21.49
N ILE A 21 -5.37 3.01 -22.17
CA ILE A 21 -4.94 1.66 -21.77
C ILE A 21 -4.31 1.70 -20.37
N VAL A 22 -3.35 2.61 -20.15
CA VAL A 22 -2.70 2.78 -18.84
C VAL A 22 -3.71 3.15 -17.76
N ILE A 23 -4.64 4.09 -18.04
CA ILE A 23 -5.69 4.49 -17.10
C ILE A 23 -6.55 3.30 -16.70
N ARG A 24 -6.97 2.47 -17.66
CA ARG A 24 -7.81 1.29 -17.39
C ARG A 24 -7.08 0.30 -16.49
N ASN A 25 -5.82 0.00 -16.80
CA ASN A 25 -5.01 -0.92 -15.99
C ASN A 25 -4.75 -0.36 -14.58
N CYS A 26 -4.50 0.95 -14.45
CA CYS A 26 -4.37 1.62 -13.15
C CYS A 26 -5.65 1.51 -12.31
N ARG A 27 -6.84 1.67 -12.93
CA ARG A 27 -8.12 1.49 -12.25
C ARG A 27 -8.30 0.07 -11.73
N ASP A 28 -7.90 -0.93 -12.51
CA ASP A 28 -7.91 -2.33 -12.06
C ASP A 28 -6.97 -2.51 -10.86
N ILE A 29 -5.72 -2.05 -10.95
CA ILE A 29 -4.75 -2.12 -9.84
C ILE A 29 -5.34 -1.52 -8.57
N THR A 30 -5.90 -0.32 -8.64
CA THR A 30 -6.57 0.32 -7.49
C THR A 30 -7.74 -0.52 -6.96
N ALA A 31 -8.62 -1.00 -7.84
CA ALA A 31 -9.80 -1.76 -7.42
C ALA A 31 -9.44 -3.09 -6.74
N TYR A 32 -8.44 -3.81 -7.26
CA TYR A 32 -8.00 -5.08 -6.67
C TYR A 32 -7.12 -4.87 -5.43
N SER A 33 -6.38 -3.76 -5.33
CA SER A 33 -5.67 -3.37 -4.11
C SER A 33 -6.65 -3.13 -2.96
N LYS A 34 -7.76 -2.42 -3.22
CA LYS A 34 -8.85 -2.24 -2.25
C LYS A 34 -9.46 -3.56 -1.81
N LYS A 35 -9.65 -4.51 -2.73
CA LYS A 35 -10.15 -5.85 -2.38
C LYS A 35 -9.20 -6.56 -1.43
N ILE A 36 -7.87 -6.49 -1.68
CA ILE A 36 -6.86 -7.03 -0.77
C ILE A 36 -6.94 -6.35 0.61
N ILE A 37 -7.05 -5.02 0.67
CA ILE A 37 -7.22 -4.28 1.93
C ILE A 37 -8.46 -4.79 2.67
N PHE A 38 -9.61 -4.89 2.00
CA PHE A 38 -10.83 -5.42 2.61
C PHE A 38 -10.69 -6.86 3.09
N SER A 39 -9.96 -7.72 2.36
CA SER A 39 -9.65 -9.08 2.83
C SER A 39 -8.81 -9.04 4.10
N GLY A 40 -7.78 -8.18 4.14
CA GLY A 40 -6.92 -7.96 5.31
C GLY A 40 -7.68 -7.48 6.54
N GLN A 41 -8.64 -6.55 6.36
CA GLN A 41 -9.48 -6.03 7.45
C GLN A 41 -10.31 -7.11 8.15
N ARG A 42 -10.59 -8.24 7.47
CA ARG A 42 -11.36 -9.38 8.02
C ARG A 42 -10.49 -10.44 8.70
N ILE A 43 -9.17 -10.29 8.70
CA ILE A 43 -8.26 -11.28 9.28
C ILE A 43 -8.22 -11.11 10.79
N LYS A 44 -8.70 -12.14 11.50
CA LYS A 44 -8.78 -12.16 12.97
C LYS A 44 -7.66 -12.93 13.66
N ALA A 45 -6.87 -13.68 12.90
CA ALA A 45 -5.82 -14.53 13.45
C ALA A 45 -4.69 -14.70 12.43
N VAL A 46 -3.48 -14.81 12.96
CA VAL A 46 -2.23 -15.11 12.25
C VAL A 46 -1.75 -16.50 12.70
N PRO A 47 -1.22 -17.36 11.81
CA PRO A 47 -0.99 -17.14 10.37
C PRO A 47 -2.29 -17.01 9.57
N ILE A 48 -2.23 -16.26 8.46
CA ILE A 48 -3.39 -16.04 7.58
C ILE A 48 -3.92 -17.40 7.10
N ARG A 49 -5.21 -17.67 7.35
CA ARG A 49 -5.89 -18.91 6.97
C ARG A 49 -5.92 -19.11 5.46
N SER A 50 -5.92 -20.36 5.01
CA SER A 50 -5.89 -20.75 3.59
C SER A 50 -6.98 -20.10 2.73
N GLY A 51 -8.20 -19.92 3.26
CA GLY A 51 -9.29 -19.25 2.56
C GLY A 51 -8.98 -17.78 2.23
N ASN A 52 -8.50 -17.03 3.23
CA ASN A 52 -8.10 -15.63 3.05
C ASN A 52 -6.89 -15.52 2.13
N TYR A 53 -5.91 -16.43 2.27
CA TYR A 53 -4.74 -16.48 1.39
C TYR A 53 -5.14 -16.68 -0.07
N LYS A 54 -6.06 -17.61 -0.36
CA LYS A 54 -6.55 -17.87 -1.72
C LYS A 54 -7.26 -16.65 -2.33
N GLU A 55 -8.05 -15.95 -1.52
CA GLU A 55 -8.73 -14.71 -1.94
C GLU A 55 -7.71 -13.62 -2.28
N ILE A 56 -6.73 -13.39 -1.39
CA ILE A 56 -5.65 -12.42 -1.61
C ILE A 56 -4.86 -12.80 -2.87
N LYS A 57 -4.47 -14.07 -3.02
CA LYS A 57 -3.75 -14.57 -4.21
C LYS A 57 -4.49 -14.30 -5.52
N THR A 58 -5.82 -14.47 -5.53
CA THR A 58 -6.63 -14.20 -6.71
C THR A 58 -6.57 -12.73 -7.12
N ASN A 59 -6.67 -11.80 -6.15
CA ASN A 59 -6.54 -10.37 -6.44
C ASN A 59 -5.09 -10.00 -6.80
N PHE A 60 -4.10 -10.60 -6.14
CA PHE A 60 -2.67 -10.40 -6.35
C PHE A 60 -2.25 -10.79 -7.78
N SER A 61 -2.79 -11.91 -8.29
CA SER A 61 -2.63 -12.38 -9.67
C SER A 61 -3.11 -11.36 -10.70
N ILE A 62 -4.29 -10.77 -10.49
CA ILE A 62 -4.84 -9.76 -11.41
C ILE A 62 -3.99 -8.48 -11.40
N ILE A 63 -3.55 -8.04 -10.21
CA ILE A 63 -2.66 -6.89 -10.07
C ILE A 63 -1.33 -7.16 -10.79
N ALA A 64 -0.74 -8.35 -10.64
CA ALA A 64 0.51 -8.73 -11.29
C ALA A 64 0.45 -8.58 -12.82
N LEU A 65 -0.62 -9.07 -13.44
CA LEU A 65 -0.85 -8.91 -14.89
C LEU A 65 -0.92 -7.43 -15.30
N ARG A 66 -1.65 -6.62 -14.53
CA ARG A 66 -1.83 -5.19 -14.84
C ARG A 66 -0.57 -4.38 -14.60
N LEU A 67 0.21 -4.70 -13.56
CA LEU A 67 1.49 -4.07 -13.28
C LEU A 67 2.47 -4.29 -14.41
N ALA A 68 2.58 -5.52 -14.92
CA ALA A 68 3.46 -5.82 -16.05
C ALA A 68 3.09 -4.98 -17.28
N GLN A 69 1.80 -4.91 -17.63
CA GLN A 69 1.31 -4.11 -18.75
C GLN A 69 1.56 -2.60 -18.58
N VAL A 70 1.33 -2.07 -17.38
CA VAL A 70 1.57 -0.65 -17.09
C VAL A 70 3.06 -0.33 -17.11
N ASN A 71 3.90 -1.20 -16.55
CA ASN A 71 5.35 -1.01 -16.52
C ASN A 71 5.95 -1.01 -17.93
N GLU A 72 5.59 -2.00 -18.75
CA GLU A 72 6.01 -2.07 -20.16
C GLU A 72 5.55 -0.82 -20.95
N SER A 73 4.27 -0.46 -20.83
CA SER A 73 3.71 0.73 -21.50
C SER A 73 4.42 2.00 -21.05
N TYR A 74 4.74 2.13 -19.77
CA TYR A 74 5.42 3.32 -19.24
C TYR A 74 6.87 3.42 -19.70
N ILE A 75 7.59 2.30 -19.76
CA ILE A 75 8.98 2.26 -20.25
C ILE A 75 9.03 2.71 -21.72
N ALA A 76 8.11 2.19 -22.54
CA ALA A 76 8.04 2.48 -23.98
C ALA A 76 7.45 3.85 -24.32
N SER A 77 6.63 4.44 -23.45
CA SER A 77 5.88 5.67 -23.80
C SER A 77 6.77 6.91 -23.90
N ALA A 78 6.54 7.70 -24.94
CA ALA A 78 7.11 9.04 -25.09
C ALA A 78 6.47 10.09 -24.15
N GLN A 79 5.37 9.77 -23.46
CA GLN A 79 4.59 10.69 -22.63
C GLN A 79 4.69 10.39 -21.12
N LYS A 80 5.84 9.93 -20.63
CA LYS A 80 6.02 9.53 -19.22
C LYS A 80 5.47 10.55 -18.22
N GLY A 81 5.68 11.84 -18.44
CA GLY A 81 5.19 12.90 -17.54
C GLY A 81 3.65 13.03 -17.46
N SER A 82 2.92 12.70 -18.53
CA SER A 82 1.44 12.74 -18.52
C SER A 82 0.84 11.52 -17.82
N LEU A 83 1.51 10.36 -17.92
CA LEU A 83 1.12 9.10 -17.31
C LEU A 83 1.46 9.02 -15.82
N ARG A 84 2.58 9.64 -15.42
CA ARG A 84 3.17 9.49 -14.08
C ARG A 84 2.18 9.74 -12.95
N GLY A 85 1.36 10.79 -13.04
CA GLY A 85 0.38 11.11 -12.00
C GLY A 85 -0.72 10.06 -11.83
N THR A 86 -1.21 9.47 -12.92
CA THR A 86 -2.21 8.39 -12.88
C THR A 86 -1.59 7.13 -12.30
N ILE A 87 -0.37 6.79 -12.72
CA ILE A 87 0.37 5.63 -12.23
C ILE A 87 0.67 5.78 -10.73
N ALA A 88 1.17 6.94 -10.30
CA ALA A 88 1.45 7.25 -8.90
C ALA A 88 0.26 6.93 -7.99
N SER A 89 -0.94 7.39 -8.38
CA SER A 89 -2.15 7.15 -7.58
C SER A 89 -2.51 5.68 -7.48
N ALA A 90 -2.29 4.87 -8.52
CA ALA A 90 -2.54 3.43 -8.46
C ALA A 90 -1.46 2.70 -7.66
N CYS A 91 -0.21 3.14 -7.77
CA CYS A 91 0.92 2.63 -7.01
C CYS A 91 0.78 2.92 -5.51
N GLU A 92 0.34 4.13 -5.11
CA GLU A 92 0.08 4.47 -3.71
C GLU A 92 -0.93 3.48 -3.08
N GLU A 93 -2.03 3.16 -3.78
CA GLU A 93 -3.04 2.21 -3.31
C GLU A 93 -2.50 0.76 -3.26
N LEU A 94 -1.68 0.36 -4.24
CA LEU A 94 -1.02 -0.95 -4.20
C LEU A 94 -0.08 -1.05 -3.00
N ILE A 95 0.72 -0.01 -2.76
CA ILE A 95 1.66 0.05 -1.65
C ILE A 95 0.90 -0.01 -0.32
N GLU A 96 -0.21 0.70 -0.19
CA GLU A 96 -1.11 0.59 0.97
C GLU A 96 -1.56 -0.86 1.16
N ALA A 97 -2.02 -1.54 0.11
CA ALA A 97 -2.46 -2.94 0.21
C ALA A 97 -1.34 -3.91 0.61
N LEU A 98 -0.16 -3.81 -0.01
CA LEU A 98 0.99 -4.69 0.28
C LEU A 98 1.52 -4.46 1.70
N THR A 99 1.71 -3.20 2.08
CA THR A 99 2.21 -2.85 3.41
C THR A 99 1.19 -3.21 4.50
N PHE A 100 -0.11 -3.10 4.22
CA PHE A 100 -1.17 -3.48 5.15
C PHE A 100 -1.24 -4.99 5.34
N ILE A 101 -1.22 -5.79 4.27
CA ILE A 101 -1.22 -7.26 4.40
C ILE A 101 0.04 -7.75 5.11
N TYR A 102 1.21 -7.18 4.78
CA TYR A 102 2.45 -7.49 5.48
C TYR A 102 2.37 -7.14 6.97
N TYR A 103 1.80 -5.98 7.31
CA TYR A 103 1.57 -5.59 8.70
C TYR A 103 0.61 -6.53 9.43
N VAL A 104 -0.50 -6.92 8.79
CA VAL A 104 -1.47 -7.87 9.38
C VAL A 104 -0.82 -9.21 9.68
N GLY A 105 0.03 -9.71 8.80
CA GLY A 105 0.73 -10.99 8.99
C GLY A 105 1.88 -10.94 10.00
N ASN A 106 2.61 -9.82 10.08
CA ASN A 106 3.94 -9.80 10.70
C ASN A 106 4.15 -8.72 11.77
N LYS A 107 3.22 -7.77 11.90
CA LYS A 107 3.32 -6.61 12.82
C LYS A 107 4.56 -5.75 12.60
N LYS A 108 5.08 -5.76 11.37
CA LYS A 108 6.25 -5.02 10.92
C LYS A 108 5.88 -4.11 9.76
N LEU A 109 6.75 -3.13 9.50
CA LEU A 109 6.68 -2.31 8.30
C LEU A 109 7.38 -3.02 7.15
N LEU A 110 6.70 -3.19 6.01
CA LEU A 110 7.32 -3.70 4.79
C LEU A 110 8.30 -2.65 4.26
N SER A 111 9.60 -2.97 4.17
CA SER A 111 10.62 -2.05 3.65
C SER A 111 10.42 -1.76 2.16
N TYR A 112 10.97 -0.63 1.70
CA TYR A 112 10.92 -0.26 0.29
C TYR A 112 11.60 -1.31 -0.59
N GLU A 113 12.78 -1.77 -0.18
CA GLU A 113 13.59 -2.74 -0.90
C GLU A 113 12.86 -4.07 -1.06
N LYS A 114 12.27 -4.60 0.02
CA LYS A 114 11.50 -5.83 -0.03
C LYS A 114 10.23 -5.70 -0.86
N MET A 115 9.54 -4.57 -0.77
CA MET A 115 8.38 -4.28 -1.60
C MET A 115 8.72 -4.23 -3.09
N VAL A 116 9.85 -3.62 -3.46
CA VAL A 116 10.34 -3.60 -4.84
C VAL A 116 10.57 -5.02 -5.35
N GLU A 117 11.22 -5.90 -4.57
CA GLU A 117 11.44 -7.29 -4.98
C GLU A 117 10.14 -8.09 -5.10
N ILE A 118 9.18 -7.89 -4.19
CA ILE A 118 7.83 -8.48 -4.32
C ILE A 118 7.16 -8.04 -5.62
N ILE A 119 7.17 -6.73 -5.93
CA ILE A 119 6.53 -6.18 -7.14
C ILE A 119 7.23 -6.65 -8.41
N LYS A 120 8.56 -6.71 -8.42
CA LYS A 120 9.28 -7.27 -9.56
C LYS A 120 8.95 -8.76 -9.73
N GLY A 121 8.83 -9.53 -8.64
CA GLY A 121 8.34 -10.91 -8.66
C GLY A 121 6.94 -11.03 -9.27
N MET A 122 6.03 -10.12 -8.91
CA MET A 122 4.69 -10.03 -9.54
C MET A 122 4.79 -9.79 -11.04
N ILE A 123 5.59 -8.81 -11.47
CA ILE A 123 5.76 -8.50 -12.90
C ILE A 123 6.38 -9.70 -13.62
N ARG A 124 7.39 -10.34 -13.03
CA ARG A 124 8.10 -11.49 -13.59
C ARG A 124 7.22 -12.72 -13.74
N ALA A 125 6.25 -12.90 -12.84
CA ALA A 125 5.27 -13.98 -12.91
C ALA A 125 4.37 -13.85 -14.15
N ASN A 126 4.24 -12.67 -14.76
CA ASN A 126 3.51 -12.52 -16.00
C ASN A 126 4.32 -13.08 -17.18
N THR A 127 3.81 -14.12 -17.84
CA THR A 127 4.42 -14.70 -19.05
C THR A 127 3.62 -14.32 -20.31
N GLY A 128 3.01 -13.14 -20.32
CA GLY A 128 2.20 -12.59 -21.41
C GLY A 128 0.72 -12.97 -21.30
N ASN A 129 0.39 -14.24 -21.55
CA ASN A 129 -1.00 -14.74 -21.53
C ASN A 129 -1.36 -15.56 -20.29
N ASN A 130 -0.36 -15.99 -19.52
CA ASN A 130 -0.51 -16.81 -18.33
C ASN A 130 0.31 -16.22 -17.19
N ILE A 131 0.05 -16.71 -15.98
CA ILE A 131 0.84 -16.38 -14.81
C ILE A 131 1.60 -17.63 -14.36
N ASP A 132 2.88 -17.45 -14.08
CA ASP A 132 3.70 -18.41 -13.36
C ASP A 132 3.21 -18.44 -11.89
N GLU A 133 2.37 -19.43 -11.60
CA GLU A 133 1.77 -19.62 -10.28
C GLU A 133 2.80 -19.87 -9.18
N LEU A 134 3.98 -20.41 -9.51
CA LEU A 134 5.04 -20.65 -8.55
C LEU A 134 5.68 -19.32 -8.17
N ILE A 135 6.15 -18.53 -9.14
CA ILE A 135 6.77 -17.22 -8.89
C ILE A 135 5.79 -16.29 -8.17
N LEU A 136 4.52 -16.27 -8.59
CA LEU A 136 3.50 -15.46 -7.94
C LEU A 136 3.28 -15.88 -6.48
N ASP A 137 3.24 -17.19 -6.19
CA ASP A 137 3.08 -17.69 -4.83
C ASP A 137 4.26 -17.32 -3.93
N LYS A 138 5.48 -17.40 -4.45
CA LYS A 138 6.69 -16.96 -3.75
C LYS A 138 6.64 -15.49 -3.38
N ALA A 139 6.29 -14.61 -4.35
CA ALA A 139 6.13 -13.19 -4.10
C ALA A 139 5.03 -12.89 -3.05
N LEU A 140 3.91 -13.63 -3.10
CA LEU A 140 2.83 -13.48 -2.12
C LEU A 140 3.25 -13.97 -0.72
N LYS A 141 3.95 -15.09 -0.60
CA LYS A 141 4.47 -15.58 0.69
C LYS A 141 5.45 -14.60 1.30
N ALA A 142 6.37 -14.04 0.51
CA ALA A 142 7.29 -13.02 0.98
C ALA A 142 6.55 -11.78 1.51
N CYS A 143 5.42 -11.42 0.88
CA CYS A 143 4.54 -10.33 1.33
C CYS A 143 3.71 -10.68 2.57
N VAL A 144 3.26 -11.92 2.73
CA VAL A 144 2.32 -12.32 3.78
C VAL A 144 3.03 -12.82 5.04
N TYR A 145 4.08 -13.62 4.87
CA TYR A 145 4.74 -14.38 5.93
C TYR A 145 6.17 -13.92 6.21
N ASP A 146 6.62 -12.81 5.60
CA ASP A 146 7.97 -12.27 5.77
C ASP A 146 9.09 -13.24 5.32
N ASP A 147 8.76 -14.23 4.48
CA ASP A 147 9.69 -15.27 4.03
C ASP A 147 10.67 -14.71 2.98
N GLU A 148 11.89 -14.39 3.43
CA GLU A 148 12.95 -13.82 2.57
C GLU A 148 13.58 -14.85 1.64
N GLN A 149 13.55 -16.14 2.00
CA GLN A 149 14.16 -17.21 1.21
C GLN A 149 13.45 -17.38 -0.14
N GLU A 150 12.15 -17.14 -0.17
CA GLU A 150 11.33 -17.23 -1.39
C GLU A 150 11.71 -16.17 -2.45
N LEU A 151 12.34 -15.05 -2.06
CA LEU A 151 12.77 -13.98 -2.98
C LEU A 151 14.17 -14.22 -3.56
N GLU A 152 15.06 -14.90 -2.84
CA GLU A 152 16.44 -15.17 -3.28
C GLU A 152 16.52 -16.21 -4.42
N GLU A 153 15.53 -17.09 -4.51
CA GLU A 153 15.47 -18.15 -5.54
C GLU A 153 14.90 -17.67 -6.89
N VAL A 154 14.42 -16.42 -6.97
CA VAL A 154 13.89 -15.84 -8.22
C VAL A 154 14.91 -14.79 -8.69
N GLU A 155 15.67 -15.09 -9.74
CA GLU A 155 16.54 -14.08 -10.36
C GLU A 155 15.65 -13.02 -11.03
N VAL A 156 15.45 -11.88 -10.34
CA VAL A 156 14.51 -10.84 -10.78
C VAL A 156 15.21 -9.77 -11.61
N ASP A 157 15.66 -10.12 -12.81
CA ASP A 157 16.13 -9.16 -13.82
C ASP A 157 14.92 -8.51 -14.53
N VAL A 158 14.17 -7.70 -13.78
CA VAL A 158 13.04 -6.92 -14.29
C VAL A 158 13.25 -5.46 -13.94
N GLU A 159 13.25 -4.60 -14.97
CA GLU A 159 13.25 -3.15 -14.79
C GLU A 159 11.89 -2.71 -14.24
N LEU A 160 11.87 -2.16 -13.02
CA LEU A 160 10.69 -1.53 -12.42
C LEU A 160 10.82 0.00 -12.57
N ALA A 161 10.03 0.60 -13.45
CA ALA A 161 10.11 2.02 -13.77
C ALA A 161 8.93 2.85 -13.20
N ILE A 162 7.89 2.20 -12.70
CA ILE A 162 6.60 2.85 -12.35
C ILE A 162 6.45 3.20 -10.86
N ILE A 163 7.36 2.74 -10.00
CA ILE A 163 7.32 2.96 -8.55
C ILE A 163 8.68 3.49 -8.09
N ASP A 164 8.65 4.52 -7.25
CA ASP A 164 9.82 5.06 -6.56
C ASP A 164 9.48 5.38 -5.09
N ARG A 165 10.50 5.79 -4.33
CA ARG A 165 10.41 6.15 -2.91
C ARG A 165 9.33 7.19 -2.55
N PRO A 166 9.02 8.20 -3.38
CA PRO A 166 7.89 9.09 -3.10
C PRO A 166 6.55 8.37 -3.03
N ASP A 167 6.28 7.42 -3.93
CA ASP A 167 5.02 6.66 -3.92
C ASP A 167 4.95 5.80 -2.66
N TYR A 168 6.07 5.16 -2.30
CA TYR A 168 6.17 4.40 -1.05
C TYR A 168 5.81 5.25 0.16
N PHE A 169 6.49 6.39 0.30
CA PHE A 169 6.26 7.30 1.41
C PHE A 169 4.81 7.81 1.46
N MET A 170 4.20 8.08 0.30
CA MET A 170 2.82 8.54 0.24
C MET A 170 1.79 7.45 0.54
N GLY A 171 2.05 6.20 0.13
CA GLY A 171 1.24 5.03 0.47
C GLY A 171 1.34 4.67 1.96
N LEU A 172 2.48 4.93 2.61
CA LEU A 172 2.63 4.73 4.06
C LEU A 172 1.68 5.59 4.89
N PHE A 173 1.30 6.78 4.42
CA PHE A 173 0.31 7.59 5.15
C PHE A 173 -1.08 6.95 5.13
N ASP A 174 -1.47 6.35 4.01
CA ASP A 174 -2.80 5.75 3.86
C ASP A 174 -2.89 4.44 4.65
N LEU A 175 -1.80 3.66 4.68
CA LEU A 175 -1.63 2.51 5.58
C LEU A 175 -2.02 2.82 7.03
N THR A 176 -1.67 4.01 7.54
CA THR A 176 -1.98 4.39 8.94
C THR A 176 -3.49 4.46 9.21
N GLY A 177 -4.26 4.84 8.19
CA GLY A 177 -5.72 4.80 8.23
C GLY A 177 -6.24 3.38 8.30
N GLU A 178 -5.66 2.46 7.54
CA GLU A 178 -6.05 1.05 7.53
C GLU A 178 -5.67 0.31 8.82
N ILE A 179 -4.51 0.61 9.41
CA ILE A 179 -4.13 0.08 10.74
C ILE A 179 -5.10 0.60 11.82
N MET A 180 -5.48 1.88 11.77
CA MET A 180 -6.48 2.43 12.67
C MET A 180 -7.83 1.72 12.50
N ARG A 181 -8.33 1.57 11.27
CA ARG A 181 -9.58 0.85 10.99
C ARG A 181 -9.52 -0.59 11.45
N PHE A 182 -8.40 -1.26 11.22
CA PHE A 182 -8.15 -2.64 11.64
C PHE A 182 -8.19 -2.78 13.16
N THR A 183 -7.58 -1.83 13.86
CA THR A 183 -7.59 -1.79 15.32
C THR A 183 -9.01 -1.62 15.86
N ILE A 184 -9.73 -0.60 15.37
CA ILE A 184 -11.08 -0.25 15.88
C ILE A 184 -12.11 -1.33 15.53
N THR A 185 -12.04 -1.90 14.32
CA THR A 185 -12.98 -2.94 13.89
C THR A 185 -12.81 -4.21 14.71
N ASN A 186 -11.57 -4.65 14.91
CA ASN A 186 -11.32 -5.87 15.68
C ASN A 186 -11.54 -5.67 17.18
N LEU A 187 -11.44 -4.44 17.70
CA LEU A 187 -11.81 -4.11 19.08
C LEU A 187 -13.24 -4.54 19.45
N GLN A 188 -14.18 -4.49 18.51
CA GLN A 188 -15.59 -4.79 18.79
C GLN A 188 -15.86 -6.28 19.02
N ASP A 189 -14.96 -7.15 18.59
CA ASP A 189 -15.14 -8.61 18.65
C ASP A 189 -14.54 -9.25 19.91
N TYR A 190 -13.72 -8.55 20.71
CA TYR A 190 -12.98 -9.13 21.84
C TYR A 190 -13.29 -8.40 23.16
N ARG A 191 -13.98 -9.08 24.08
CA ARG A 191 -14.35 -8.56 25.42
C ARG A 191 -13.40 -9.03 26.53
N SER A 192 -12.08 -9.13 26.29
CA SER A 192 -11.15 -9.73 27.26
C SER A 192 -9.80 -9.03 27.32
N GLU A 193 -8.98 -9.33 28.35
CA GLU A 193 -7.63 -8.75 28.56
C GLU A 193 -6.68 -8.88 27.36
N LEU A 194 -6.88 -9.89 26.50
CA LEU A 194 -6.17 -10.08 25.23
C LEU A 194 -6.35 -8.90 24.24
N ASP A 195 -7.46 -8.16 24.35
CA ASP A 195 -7.82 -7.00 23.53
C ASP A 195 -6.89 -5.79 23.79
N SER A 196 -6.38 -5.68 25.02
CA SER A 196 -5.42 -4.64 25.39
C SER A 196 -4.09 -4.81 24.67
N GLY A 197 -3.62 -6.05 24.50
CA GLY A 197 -2.33 -6.36 23.87
C GLY A 197 -2.31 -6.01 22.38
N PHE A 198 -3.35 -6.42 21.63
CA PHE A 198 -3.47 -6.13 20.20
C PHE A 198 -3.59 -4.62 19.93
N THR A 199 -4.44 -3.93 20.69
CA THR A 199 -4.63 -2.48 20.54
C THR A 199 -3.37 -1.72 20.94
N PHE A 200 -2.69 -2.15 22.00
CA PHE A 200 -1.43 -1.57 22.44
C PHE A 200 -0.30 -1.77 21.43
N GLU A 201 -0.20 -2.95 20.81
CA GLU A 201 0.78 -3.24 19.76
C GLU A 201 0.56 -2.32 18.55
N ASN A 202 -0.69 -2.20 18.07
CA ASN A 202 -1.01 -1.31 16.96
C ASN A 202 -0.74 0.17 17.30
N TYR A 203 -1.09 0.62 18.51
CA TYR A 203 -0.76 1.97 18.98
C TYR A 203 0.75 2.20 19.01
N THR A 204 1.52 1.26 19.55
CA THR A 204 2.98 1.37 19.68
C THR A 204 3.65 1.45 18.32
N PHE A 205 3.24 0.58 17.39
CA PHE A 205 3.71 0.61 16.00
C PHE A 205 3.41 1.97 15.34
N MET A 206 2.16 2.42 15.39
CA MET A 206 1.76 3.69 14.77
C MET A 206 2.48 4.88 15.40
N LYS A 207 2.69 4.88 16.72
CA LYS A 207 3.41 5.94 17.44
C LYS A 207 4.88 6.00 17.04
N ALA A 208 5.54 4.85 16.94
CA ALA A 208 6.93 4.76 16.48
C ALA A 208 7.05 5.27 15.04
N LEU A 209 6.18 4.81 14.13
CA LEU A 209 6.16 5.26 12.74
C LEU A 209 5.89 6.77 12.63
N TYR A 210 4.96 7.31 13.41
CA TYR A 210 4.67 8.75 13.43
C TYR A 210 5.89 9.57 13.88
N ALA A 211 6.61 9.11 14.91
CA ALA A 211 7.82 9.77 15.39
C ALA A 211 8.92 9.82 14.32
N GLU A 212 9.15 8.71 13.61
CA GLU A 212 10.11 8.63 12.51
C GLU A 212 9.73 9.54 11.33
N VAL A 213 8.45 9.55 10.94
CA VAL A 213 7.94 10.46 9.89
C VAL A 213 8.14 11.92 10.30
N CYS A 214 7.81 12.29 11.54
CA CYS A 214 8.05 13.65 12.03
C CYS A 214 9.53 14.02 12.04
N SER A 215 10.41 13.12 12.49
CA SER A 215 11.87 13.31 12.47
C SER A 215 12.37 13.57 11.04
N PHE A 216 11.92 12.76 10.09
CA PHE A 216 12.25 12.91 8.67
C PHE A 216 11.76 14.25 8.08
N LEU A 217 10.51 14.63 8.33
CA LEU A 217 9.96 15.89 7.83
C LEU A 217 10.60 17.13 8.48
N ASN A 218 11.02 17.02 9.74
CA ASN A 218 11.79 18.08 10.40
C ASN A 218 13.18 18.24 9.78
N LYS A 219 13.81 17.14 9.35
CA LYS A 219 15.09 17.16 8.62
C LYS A 219 14.95 17.80 7.23
N TYR A 220 13.79 17.65 6.59
CA TYR A 220 13.50 18.18 5.26
C TYR A 220 12.25 19.09 5.24
N PRO A 221 12.32 20.30 5.82
CA PRO A 221 11.13 21.15 6.02
C PRO A 221 10.51 21.72 4.73
N LYS A 222 11.24 21.64 3.60
CA LYS A 222 10.78 22.06 2.27
C LYS A 222 10.32 20.89 1.40
N LEU A 223 10.30 19.67 1.96
CA LEU A 223 9.91 18.48 1.22
C LEU A 223 8.47 18.60 0.73
N SER A 224 8.29 18.29 -0.55
CA SER A 224 6.98 18.17 -1.17
C SER A 224 6.98 16.92 -2.05
N VAL A 225 5.83 16.29 -2.16
CA VAL A 225 5.59 15.17 -3.07
C VAL A 225 4.44 15.53 -3.98
N TYR A 226 4.67 15.46 -5.29
CA TYR A 226 3.63 15.70 -6.28
C TYR A 226 3.77 14.71 -7.43
N LYS A 227 2.68 14.01 -7.77
CA LYS A 227 2.66 12.97 -8.82
C LYS A 227 3.80 11.95 -8.67
N GLY A 228 4.08 11.52 -7.44
CA GLY A 228 5.13 10.53 -7.17
C GLY A 228 6.57 11.02 -7.40
N GLU A 229 6.80 12.33 -7.40
CA GLU A 229 8.16 12.89 -7.47
C GLU A 229 8.48 13.70 -6.21
N TRP A 230 9.70 13.54 -5.69
CA TRP A 230 10.24 14.42 -4.66
C TRP A 230 10.52 15.79 -5.27
N SER A 231 10.07 16.85 -4.60
CA SER A 231 10.52 18.22 -4.88
C SER A 231 11.01 18.87 -3.60
N ASN A 232 12.26 19.34 -3.66
CA ASN A 232 12.84 20.23 -2.65
C ASN A 232 12.69 21.72 -3.03
N ARG A 233 12.01 22.00 -4.16
CA ARG A 233 11.51 23.32 -4.50
C ARG A 233 10.19 23.51 -3.77
N HIS A 234 9.90 24.74 -3.35
CA HIS A 234 8.62 25.06 -2.73
C HIS A 234 7.50 24.87 -3.74
N ASP A 235 6.88 23.68 -3.73
CA ASP A 235 5.60 23.41 -4.39
C ASP A 235 4.49 23.50 -3.33
N PRO A 236 3.68 24.58 -3.33
CA PRO A 236 2.59 24.74 -2.38
C PRO A 236 1.59 23.58 -2.42
N LYS A 237 1.39 22.96 -3.58
CA LYS A 237 0.44 21.85 -3.73
C LYS A 237 0.96 20.58 -3.06
N GLY A 238 2.16 20.12 -3.44
CA GLY A 238 2.77 18.93 -2.84
C GLY A 238 3.00 19.09 -1.32
N ALA A 239 3.45 20.26 -0.87
CA ALA A 239 3.62 20.53 0.57
C ALA A 239 2.28 20.52 1.33
N SER A 240 1.21 21.06 0.74
CA SER A 240 -0.12 21.03 1.34
C SER A 240 -0.68 19.61 1.45
N VAL A 241 -0.47 18.77 0.44
CA VAL A 241 -0.92 17.36 0.45
C VAL A 241 -0.22 16.61 1.58
N LEU A 242 1.11 16.75 1.69
CA LEU A 242 1.90 16.11 2.72
C LEU A 242 1.49 16.54 4.14
N ARG A 243 1.28 17.85 4.34
CA ARG A 243 0.78 18.39 5.62
C ARG A 243 -0.57 17.77 5.99
N LYS A 244 -1.50 17.67 5.03
CA LYS A 244 -2.82 17.08 5.25
C LYS A 244 -2.71 15.59 5.59
N LYS A 245 -1.84 14.84 4.90
CA LYS A 245 -1.60 13.41 5.22
C LYS A 245 -1.02 13.24 6.64
N LEU A 246 -0.10 14.10 7.06
CA LEU A 246 0.44 14.09 8.43
C LEU A 246 -0.63 14.42 9.49
N GLU A 247 -1.51 15.37 9.19
CA GLU A 247 -2.63 15.69 10.07
C GLU A 247 -3.59 14.51 10.22
N VAL A 248 -3.94 13.84 9.10
CA VAL A 248 -4.78 12.64 9.10
C VAL A 248 -4.10 11.52 9.89
N PHE A 249 -2.79 11.30 9.73
CA PHE A 249 -2.06 10.31 10.52
C PHE A 249 -2.14 10.63 12.02
N LYS A 250 -1.91 11.89 12.44
CA LYS A 250 -2.08 12.29 13.84
C LYS A 250 -3.48 12.01 14.37
N GLN A 251 -4.52 12.26 13.56
CA GLN A 251 -5.90 11.95 13.93
C GLN A 251 -6.13 10.44 14.06
N SER A 252 -5.58 9.63 13.16
CA SER A 252 -5.65 8.16 13.21
C SER A 252 -4.99 7.63 14.49
N LEU A 253 -3.80 8.11 14.82
CA LEU A 253 -3.11 7.75 16.06
C LEU A 253 -3.93 8.11 17.31
N SER A 254 -4.52 9.32 17.34
CA SER A 254 -5.37 9.75 18.46
C SER A 254 -6.62 8.88 18.62
N LYS A 255 -7.20 8.37 17.52
CA LYS A 255 -8.35 7.46 17.59
C LYS A 255 -7.97 6.11 18.18
N VAL A 256 -6.84 5.53 17.76
CA VAL A 256 -6.33 4.27 18.33
C VAL A 256 -6.00 4.44 19.82
N GLU A 257 -5.36 5.56 20.19
CA GLU A 257 -5.05 5.88 21.58
C GLU A 257 -6.31 5.97 22.46
N LYS A 258 -7.35 6.66 21.98
CA LYS A 258 -8.63 6.74 22.69
C LYS A 258 -9.28 5.37 22.84
N SER A 259 -9.24 4.53 21.81
CA SER A 259 -9.73 3.15 21.86
C SER A 259 -8.98 2.34 22.92
N LEU A 260 -7.65 2.45 22.98
CA LEU A 260 -6.84 1.79 24.01
C LEU A 260 -7.25 2.22 25.42
N PHE A 261 -7.42 3.53 25.66
CA PHE A 261 -7.88 4.02 26.96
C PHE A 261 -9.25 3.48 27.36
N GLN A 262 -10.19 3.39 26.41
CA GLN A 262 -11.52 2.83 26.68
C GLN A 262 -11.46 1.36 27.11
N VAL A 263 -10.61 0.56 26.47
CA VAL A 263 -10.40 -0.85 26.83
C VAL A 263 -9.80 -0.98 28.23
N LEU A 264 -8.75 -0.20 28.53
CA LEU A 264 -8.08 -0.24 29.82
C LEU A 264 -8.97 0.19 30.99
N VAL A 265 -9.83 1.18 30.78
CA VAL A 265 -10.78 1.63 31.82
C VAL A 265 -11.85 0.56 32.06
N ARG A 266 -12.47 0.02 31.00
CA ARG A 266 -13.49 -1.03 31.11
C ARG A 266 -12.97 -2.30 31.77
N GLY A 267 -11.76 -2.74 31.43
CA GLY A 267 -11.15 -3.91 32.05
C GLY A 267 -10.98 -3.76 33.57
N LYS A 268 -10.69 -2.55 34.05
CA LYS A 268 -10.60 -2.27 35.50
C LYS A 268 -11.95 -2.23 36.20
N GLU A 269 -13.00 -1.80 35.51
CA GLU A 269 -14.38 -1.80 36.04
C GLU A 269 -14.91 -3.24 36.23
N GLU A 270 -14.65 -4.15 35.29
CA GLU A 270 -15.12 -5.55 35.37
C GLU A 270 -14.47 -6.35 36.52
N VAL A 271 -13.16 -6.18 36.76
CA VAL A 271 -12.46 -6.85 37.88
C VAL A 271 -13.04 -6.41 39.22
N SER A 272 -13.33 -5.12 39.37
CA SER A 272 -13.87 -4.57 40.63
C SER A 272 -15.25 -5.10 41.02
N LEU A 273 -16.05 -5.58 40.06
CA LEU A 273 -17.39 -6.12 40.30
C LEU A 273 -17.36 -7.63 40.61
N GLN A 274 -16.36 -8.37 40.14
CA GLN A 274 -16.20 -9.79 40.44
C GLN A 274 -15.64 -10.03 41.86
N ASP A 275 -14.89 -9.08 42.39
CA ASP A 275 -14.34 -9.12 43.76
C ASP A 275 -15.38 -8.76 44.86
N ILE A 276 -16.66 -8.58 44.50
CA ILE A 276 -17.74 -8.17 45.41
C ILE A 276 -18.75 -9.32 45.70
N ASN A 277 -18.57 -10.51 45.14
CA ASN A 277 -19.44 -11.68 45.42
C ASN A 277 -18.74 -12.80 46.18
#